data_AF-A0A2T0HNS9-F1
#
_entry.id   AF-A0A2T0HNS9-F1
#
_cell.length_a   1.000
_cell.length_b   1.000
_cell.length_c   1.000
_cell.angle_alpha   90.00
_cell.angle_beta   90.00
_cell.angle_gamma   90.00
#
_symmetry.space_group_name_H-M   'P 1'
#
loop_
_entity.id
_entity.type
_entity.pdbx_description
1 polymer ?
#
loop_
_entity_poly.entity_id
_entity_poly.type
_entity_poly.pdbx_seq_one_letter_code
_entity_poly.pdbx_strand_id
1 'polypeptide(L)'
;MKVDIKTFLKSKKEEHLLDGLAAVDDVSLNAIKVGQKNAPDDYLEFLQEFGSGEIEIAGFMLYNGLLEASDIFDNETAAQFESVMIFGDDMQGRCVGFDKNHKWAVVEIDSADMSVKKLCETFSLFVYSLLRWL
;
A
#
# COMPACT_ATOMS: atom_id res chain seq x y z
N MET A 1 6.23 12.25 21.79
CA MET A 1 4.89 12.61 21.30
C MET A 1 4.48 11.52 20.31
N LYS A 2 3.42 10.75 20.57
CA LYS A 2 2.90 9.82 19.56
C LYS A 2 2.23 10.67 18.47
N VAL A 3 2.64 10.48 17.21
CA VAL A 3 1.95 11.10 16.07
C VAL A 3 0.57 10.46 15.97
N ASP A 4 -0.47 11.28 15.93
CA ASP A 4 -1.80 10.86 15.54
C ASP A 4 -1.86 10.86 14.01
N ILE A 5 -1.63 9.68 13.42
CA ILE A 5 -1.55 9.52 11.96
C ILE A 5 -2.91 9.83 11.32
N LYS A 6 -4.03 9.51 11.97
CA LYS A 6 -5.36 9.78 11.41
C LYS A 6 -5.60 11.28 11.28
N THR A 7 -5.28 12.05 12.33
CA THR A 7 -5.38 13.52 12.27
C THR A 7 -4.44 14.10 11.21
N PHE A 8 -3.22 13.56 11.08
CA PHE A 8 -2.30 13.95 10.02
C PHE A 8 -2.85 13.68 8.61
N LEU A 9 -3.40 12.49 8.33
CA LEU A 9 -3.95 12.16 7.01
C LEU A 9 -5.15 13.05 6.66
N LYS A 10 -5.98 13.40 7.66
CA LYS A 10 -7.07 14.36 7.47
C LYS A 10 -6.56 15.74 7.06
N SER A 11 -5.50 16.25 7.70
CA SER A 11 -4.92 17.52 7.29
C SER A 11 -4.35 17.44 5.86
N LYS A 12 -3.73 16.33 5.48
CA LYS A 12 -3.24 16.13 4.10
C LYS A 12 -4.36 16.08 3.06
N LYS A 13 -5.53 15.56 3.42
CA LYS A 13 -6.74 15.64 2.59
C LYS A 13 -7.24 17.09 2.46
N GLU A 14 -7.26 17.86 3.55
CA GLU A 14 -7.61 19.28 3.53
C GLU A 14 -6.62 20.14 2.71
N GLU A 15 -5.35 19.71 2.65
CA GLU A 15 -4.30 20.27 1.81
C GLU A 15 -4.39 19.81 0.33
N HIS A 16 -5.43 19.05 -0.05
CA HIS A 16 -5.65 18.52 -1.41
C HIS A 16 -4.60 17.51 -1.89
N LEU A 17 -3.74 16.98 -1.01
CA LEU A 17 -2.68 16.03 -1.41
C LEU A 17 -3.21 14.62 -1.71
N LEU A 18 -4.47 14.34 -1.40
CA LEU A 18 -5.13 13.05 -1.56
C LEU A 18 -6.31 13.10 -2.54
N ASP A 19 -6.44 14.18 -3.33
CA ASP A 19 -7.59 14.38 -4.23
C ASP A 19 -7.63 13.37 -5.40
N GLY A 20 -6.50 12.74 -5.71
CA GLY A 20 -6.42 11.63 -6.68
C GLY A 20 -6.94 10.29 -6.15
N LEU A 21 -7.35 10.21 -4.88
CA LEU A 21 -7.88 9.00 -4.26
C LEU A 21 -9.42 8.97 -4.29
N ALA A 22 -9.97 7.80 -4.62
CA ALA A 22 -11.40 7.53 -4.54
C ALA A 22 -11.68 6.44 -3.52
N ALA A 23 -12.56 6.74 -2.55
CA ALA A 23 -12.96 5.81 -1.50
C ALA A 23 -13.45 4.48 -2.08
N VAL A 24 -12.99 3.38 -1.48
CA VAL A 24 -13.31 2.02 -1.92
C VAL A 24 -14.62 1.56 -1.28
N ASP A 25 -15.50 0.97 -2.09
CA ASP A 25 -16.82 0.51 -1.64
C ASP A 25 -16.76 -0.77 -0.79
N ASP A 26 -17.81 -1.00 0.01
CA ASP A 26 -17.88 -2.14 0.93
C ASP A 26 -17.81 -3.51 0.22
N VAL A 27 -18.26 -3.63 -1.03
CA VAL A 27 -18.19 -4.89 -1.79
C VAL A 27 -16.74 -5.22 -2.10
N SER A 28 -16.00 -4.23 -2.61
CA SER A 28 -14.56 -4.33 -2.90
C SER A 28 -13.75 -4.60 -1.62
N LEU A 29 -14.02 -3.89 -0.52
CA LEU A 29 -13.35 -4.15 0.77
C LEU A 29 -13.63 -5.55 1.31
N ASN A 30 -14.86 -6.05 1.19
CA ASN A 30 -15.20 -7.40 1.61
C ASN A 30 -14.52 -8.46 0.74
N ALA A 31 -14.35 -8.22 -0.56
CA ALA A 31 -13.59 -9.11 -1.44
C ALA A 31 -12.13 -9.24 -0.98
N ILE A 32 -11.49 -8.13 -0.60
CA ILE A 32 -10.13 -8.15 -0.03
C ILE A 32 -10.10 -8.98 1.26
N LYS A 33 -11.03 -8.74 2.20
CA LYS A 33 -11.08 -9.47 3.49
C LYS A 33 -11.27 -10.98 3.30
N VAL A 34 -12.07 -11.38 2.31
CA VAL A 34 -12.33 -12.80 2.00
C VAL A 34 -11.12 -13.44 1.30
N GLY A 35 -10.53 -12.76 0.33
CA GLY A 35 -9.38 -13.27 -0.43
C GLY A 35 -8.09 -13.29 0.38
N GLN A 36 -7.90 -12.33 1.29
CA GLN A 36 -6.67 -12.12 2.04
C GLN A 36 -6.96 -12.12 3.54
N LYS A 37 -7.01 -13.32 4.12
CA LYS A 37 -7.27 -13.52 5.54
C LYS A 37 -6.23 -12.78 6.38
N ASN A 38 -6.70 -11.92 7.29
CA ASN A 38 -5.87 -11.08 8.17
C ASN A 38 -5.14 -9.93 7.44
N ALA A 39 -5.64 -9.45 6.30
CA ALA A 39 -5.17 -8.20 5.72
C ALA A 39 -5.19 -7.06 6.78
N PRO A 40 -4.25 -6.10 6.75
CA PRO A 40 -4.12 -5.10 7.81
C PRO A 40 -5.36 -4.22 7.92
N ASP A 41 -5.89 -4.08 9.14
CA ASP A 41 -7.07 -3.24 9.39
C ASP A 41 -6.79 -1.77 9.02
N ASP A 42 -5.57 -1.28 9.26
CA ASP A 42 -5.20 0.11 8.98
C ASP A 42 -5.11 0.42 7.47
N TYR A 43 -4.87 -0.58 6.64
CA TYR A 43 -5.00 -0.47 5.18
C TYR A 43 -6.47 -0.44 4.74
N LEU A 44 -7.30 -1.34 5.29
CA LEU A 44 -8.72 -1.42 4.95
C LEU A 44 -9.48 -0.15 5.39
N GLU A 45 -9.16 0.38 6.57
CA GLU A 45 -9.69 1.66 7.05
C GLU A 45 -9.26 2.83 6.15
N PHE A 46 -8.01 2.83 5.66
CA PHE A 46 -7.55 3.86 4.74
C PHE A 46 -8.28 3.81 3.40
N LEU A 47 -8.42 2.63 2.81
CA LEU A 47 -9.16 2.45 1.56
C LEU A 47 -10.63 2.90 1.71
N GLN A 48 -11.26 2.63 2.86
CA GLN A 48 -12.63 3.03 3.12
C GLN A 48 -12.78 4.55 3.28
N GLU A 49 -11.85 5.21 3.98
CA GLU A 49 -11.97 6.65 4.32
C GLU A 49 -11.35 7.59 3.27
N PHE A 50 -10.22 7.20 2.68
CA PHE A 50 -9.44 8.00 1.75
C PHE A 50 -9.48 7.42 0.34
N GLY A 51 -9.30 6.11 0.20
CA GLY A 51 -9.43 5.44 -1.08
C GLY A 51 -8.15 4.92 -1.71
N SER A 52 -8.28 4.60 -2.99
CA SER A 52 -7.22 4.16 -3.90
C SER A 52 -7.12 5.10 -5.10
N GLY A 53 -5.98 5.14 -5.76
CA GLY A 53 -5.67 6.05 -6.87
C GLY A 53 -4.26 6.61 -6.76
N GLU A 54 -4.01 7.68 -7.49
CA GLU A 54 -2.68 8.31 -7.52
C GLU A 54 -2.54 9.32 -6.37
N ILE A 55 -1.41 9.23 -5.65
CA ILE A 55 -0.90 10.30 -4.80
C ILE A 55 0.13 11.06 -5.63
N GLU A 56 -0.34 11.98 -6.48
CA GLU A 56 0.45 12.63 -7.54
C GLU A 56 1.75 13.23 -7.02
N ILE A 57 1.67 13.98 -5.91
CA ILE A 57 2.81 14.68 -5.32
C ILE A 57 3.92 13.72 -4.82
N ALA A 58 3.54 12.47 -4.50
CA ALA A 58 4.47 11.44 -4.07
C ALA A 58 4.89 10.51 -5.22
N GLY A 59 4.31 10.65 -6.41
CA GLY A 59 4.52 9.75 -7.54
C GLY A 59 4.17 8.30 -7.21
N PHE A 60 3.12 8.08 -6.41
CA PHE A 60 2.75 6.75 -5.93
C PHE A 60 1.34 6.37 -6.36
N MET A 61 1.20 5.21 -6.98
CA MET A 61 -0.09 4.62 -7.33
C MET A 61 -0.52 3.63 -6.24
N LEU A 62 -1.64 3.90 -5.58
CA LEU A 62 -2.27 2.97 -4.63
C LEU A 62 -3.40 2.21 -5.32
N TYR A 63 -3.32 0.89 -5.36
CA TYR A 63 -4.31 0.05 -6.03
C TYR A 63 -5.60 -0.08 -5.22
N ASN A 64 -6.70 -0.38 -5.93
CA ASN A 64 -8.01 -0.70 -5.34
C ASN A 64 -8.08 -2.14 -4.80
N GLY A 65 -6.98 -2.65 -4.25
CA GLY A 65 -6.87 -4.04 -3.83
C GLY A 65 -5.43 -4.51 -3.77
N LEU A 66 -5.28 -5.83 -3.68
CA LEU A 66 -4.00 -6.50 -3.55
C LEU A 66 -3.76 -7.38 -4.77
N LEU A 67 -2.57 -7.26 -5.34
CA LEU A 67 -2.08 -8.12 -6.42
C LEU A 67 -1.10 -9.15 -5.88
N GLU A 68 -1.09 -10.32 -6.48
CA GLU A 68 -0.05 -11.31 -6.26
C GLU A 68 1.19 -10.96 -7.09
N ALA A 69 2.37 -11.43 -6.69
CA ALA A 69 3.59 -11.19 -7.45
C ALA A 69 3.49 -11.71 -8.90
N SER A 70 2.71 -12.77 -9.15
CA SER A 70 2.48 -13.33 -10.49
C SER A 70 1.61 -12.46 -11.40
N ASP A 71 0.91 -11.47 -10.84
CA ASP A 71 0.17 -10.50 -11.65
C ASP A 71 1.11 -9.44 -12.27
N ILE A 72 2.34 -9.31 -11.75
CA ILE A 72 3.31 -8.27 -12.12
C ILE A 72 4.57 -8.85 -12.76
N PHE A 73 5.12 -9.93 -12.19
CA PHE A 73 6.37 -10.54 -12.61
C PHE A 73 6.14 -11.86 -13.36
N ASP A 74 7.15 -12.31 -14.11
CA ASP A 74 7.14 -13.66 -14.66
C ASP A 74 7.09 -14.73 -13.54
N ASN A 75 6.71 -15.97 -13.89
CA ASN A 75 6.52 -17.03 -12.92
C ASN A 75 7.77 -17.38 -12.09
N GLU A 76 8.97 -17.27 -12.67
CA GLU A 76 10.23 -17.60 -11.97
C GLU A 76 10.55 -16.54 -10.93
N THR A 77 10.38 -15.27 -11.31
CA THR A 77 10.56 -14.12 -10.41
C THR A 77 9.48 -14.08 -9.34
N ALA A 78 8.22 -14.27 -9.71
CA ALA A 78 7.07 -14.24 -8.80
C ALA A 78 7.17 -15.28 -7.67
N ALA A 79 7.75 -16.46 -7.95
CA ALA A 79 7.98 -17.51 -6.95
C ALA A 79 8.84 -17.04 -5.76
N GLN A 80 9.67 -16.01 -5.93
CA GLN A 80 10.48 -15.43 -4.85
C GLN A 80 9.66 -14.55 -3.90
N PHE A 81 8.48 -14.13 -4.32
CA PHE A 81 7.65 -13.12 -3.64
C PHE A 81 6.22 -13.60 -3.35
N GLU A 82 5.98 -14.92 -3.31
CA GLU A 82 4.65 -15.51 -3.04
C GLU A 82 4.00 -15.04 -1.72
N SER A 83 4.83 -14.63 -0.75
CA SER A 83 4.35 -14.07 0.51
C SER A 83 3.94 -12.60 0.43
N VAL A 84 4.28 -11.89 -0.64
CA VAL A 84 4.02 -10.46 -0.79
C VAL A 84 2.70 -10.22 -1.53
N MET A 85 1.83 -9.44 -0.90
CA MET A 85 0.61 -8.91 -1.52
C MET A 85 0.84 -7.44 -1.87
N ILE A 86 0.92 -7.11 -3.15
CA ILE A 86 1.32 -5.80 -3.66
C ILE A 86 0.10 -4.87 -3.66
N PHE A 87 0.23 -3.70 -3.05
CA PHE A 87 -0.85 -2.72 -2.95
C PHE A 87 -0.60 -1.44 -3.75
N GLY A 88 0.60 -1.25 -4.31
CA GLY A 88 0.92 -0.06 -5.09
C GLY A 88 2.34 -0.04 -5.61
N ASP A 89 2.70 1.01 -6.34
CA ASP A 89 4.01 1.18 -6.96
C ASP A 89 4.38 2.66 -7.16
N ASP A 90 5.68 2.92 -7.41
CA ASP A 90 6.22 4.27 -7.69
C ASP A 90 6.20 4.67 -9.17
N MET A 91 5.58 3.85 -10.02
CA MET A 91 5.54 3.95 -11.50
C MET A 91 6.91 4.02 -12.17
N GLN A 92 7.97 3.71 -11.43
CA GLN A 92 9.37 3.78 -11.84
C GLN A 92 10.12 2.48 -11.55
N GLY A 93 9.39 1.40 -11.27
CA GLY A 93 9.91 0.06 -11.12
C GLY A 93 10.02 -0.45 -9.69
N ARG A 94 9.45 0.25 -8.69
CA ARG A 94 9.37 -0.27 -7.32
C ARG A 94 7.93 -0.61 -6.96
N CYS A 95 7.70 -1.88 -6.66
CA CYS A 95 6.43 -2.36 -6.14
C CYS A 95 6.45 -2.33 -4.61
N VAL A 96 5.36 -1.93 -3.98
CA VAL A 96 5.21 -1.91 -2.53
C VAL A 96 4.06 -2.81 -2.12
N GLY A 97 4.31 -3.66 -1.13
CA GLY A 97 3.36 -4.68 -0.68
C GLY A 97 3.49 -5.04 0.78
N PHE A 98 2.61 -5.93 1.22
CA PHE A 98 2.65 -6.54 2.53
C PHE A 98 3.27 -7.92 2.49
N ASP A 99 4.25 -8.18 3.34
CA ASP A 99 4.80 -9.52 3.50
C ASP A 99 4.03 -10.32 4.57
N LYS A 100 3.24 -11.29 4.10
CA LYS A 100 2.43 -12.19 4.94
C LYS A 100 3.27 -13.00 5.93
N ASN A 101 4.52 -13.29 5.61
CA ASN A 101 5.41 -14.06 6.49
C ASN A 101 5.96 -13.21 7.65
N HIS A 102 5.91 -11.88 7.53
CA HIS A 102 6.47 -10.94 8.50
C HIS A 102 5.40 -10.01 9.07
N LYS A 103 4.28 -10.60 9.53
CA LYS A 103 3.16 -9.89 10.17
C LYS A 103 2.59 -8.75 9.32
N TRP A 104 2.56 -8.93 8.00
CA TRP A 104 2.10 -7.89 7.06
C TRP A 104 2.91 -6.60 7.14
N ALA A 105 4.22 -6.70 7.42
CA ALA A 105 5.12 -5.57 7.28
C ALA A 105 5.12 -5.04 5.85
N VAL A 106 5.27 -3.72 5.70
CA VAL A 106 5.37 -3.08 4.38
C VAL A 106 6.77 -3.28 3.83
N VAL A 107 6.86 -3.86 2.65
CA VAL A 107 8.11 -4.12 1.92
C VAL A 107 8.05 -3.50 0.53
N GLU A 108 9.22 -3.16 0.01
CA GLU A 108 9.46 -2.71 -1.36
C GLU A 108 10.23 -3.79 -2.11
N ILE A 109 9.84 -4.04 -3.36
CA ILE A 109 10.56 -4.88 -4.32
C ILE A 109 11.09 -3.95 -5.41
N ASP A 110 12.41 -3.89 -5.57
CA ASP A 110 13.04 -3.12 -6.66
C ASP A 110 13.18 -4.01 -7.90
N SER A 111 12.51 -3.62 -9.00
CA SER A 111 12.53 -4.43 -10.23
C SER A 111 13.85 -4.39 -10.99
N ALA A 112 14.81 -3.54 -10.59
CA ALA A 112 16.13 -3.51 -11.22
C ALA A 112 17.02 -4.69 -10.76
N ASP A 113 16.89 -5.11 -9.49
CA ASP A 113 17.76 -6.14 -8.89
C ASP A 113 17.02 -7.20 -8.06
N MET A 114 15.69 -7.15 -8.02
CA MET A 114 14.81 -8.05 -7.26
C MET A 114 15.07 -8.01 -5.75
N SER A 115 15.72 -6.96 -5.24
CA SER A 115 15.93 -6.81 -3.80
C SER A 115 14.63 -6.48 -3.08
N VAL A 116 14.52 -7.00 -1.85
CA VAL A 116 13.39 -6.72 -0.96
C VAL A 116 13.86 -5.92 0.24
N LYS A 117 13.22 -4.78 0.47
CA LYS A 117 13.52 -3.91 1.60
C LYS A 117 12.27 -3.69 2.45
N LYS A 118 12.39 -3.97 3.74
CA LYS A 118 11.37 -3.56 4.72
C LYS A 118 11.34 -2.04 4.84
N LEU A 119 10.17 -1.44 4.62
CA LEU A 119 9.95 0.00 4.77
C LEU A 119 9.40 0.34 6.15
N CYS A 120 8.32 -0.33 6.57
CA CYS A 120 7.56 -0.01 7.77
C CYS A 120 6.91 -1.25 8.40
N GLU A 121 6.52 -1.15 9.66
CA GLU A 121 5.78 -2.22 10.35
C GLU A 121 4.29 -2.24 9.99
N THR A 122 3.71 -1.11 9.58
CA THR A 122 2.28 -0.99 9.27
C THR A 122 2.05 -0.10 8.05
N PHE A 123 0.86 -0.20 7.44
CA PHE A 123 0.47 0.62 6.30
C PHE A 123 0.40 2.12 6.67
N SER A 124 -0.19 2.44 7.82
CA SER A 124 -0.30 3.83 8.30
C SER A 124 1.06 4.52 8.45
N LEU A 125 2.08 3.78 8.92
CA LEU A 125 3.44 4.31 9.02
C LEU A 125 4.08 4.53 7.65
N PHE A 126 3.77 3.67 6.68
CA PHE A 126 4.21 3.85 5.30
C PHE A 126 3.61 5.14 4.70
N VAL A 127 2.28 5.32 4.74
CA VAL A 127 1.63 6.53 4.19
C VAL A 127 2.07 7.79 4.93
N TYR A 128 2.24 7.73 6.26
CA TYR A 128 2.84 8.83 7.01
C TYR A 128 4.25 9.17 6.51
N SER A 129 5.10 8.16 6.30
CA SER A 129 6.47 8.37 5.81
C SER A 129 6.53 8.91 4.39
N LEU A 130 5.54 8.53 3.56
CA LEU A 130 5.38 9.01 2.19
C LEU A 130 5.03 10.52 2.15
N LEU A 131 4.19 10.98 3.08
CA LEU A 131 3.63 12.33 3.06
C LEU A 131 4.29 13.32 4.04
N ARG A 132 5.04 12.86 5.04
CA ARG A 132 5.56 13.72 6.14
C ARG A 132 6.49 14.86 5.71
N TRP A 133 7.01 14.82 4.48
CA TRP A 133 7.94 15.81 3.94
C TRP A 133 7.31 16.71 2.88
N LEU A 134 6.01 16.52 2.63
CA LEU A 134 5.20 17.29 1.69
C LEU A 134 4.30 18.22 2.49
#